data_AF-A0A6B2V4L3-F1
#
_entry.id   AF-A0A6B2V4L3-F1
#
_cell.length_a   1.000
_cell.length_b   1.000
_cell.length_c   1.000
_cell.angle_alpha   90.00
_cell.angle_beta   90.00
_cell.angle_gamma   90.00
#
_symmetry.space_group_name_H-M   'P 1'
#
loop_
_entity.id
_entity.type
_entity.pdbx_description
1 polymer ?
#
loop_
_entity_poly.entity_id
_entity_poly.type
_entity_poly.pdbx_seq_one_letter_code
_entity_poly.pdbx_strand_id
1 'polypeptide(L)'
;DGVRQWLARSGAEPTPARVAQALREQGRVLGDAEVLGAAERLRSELIGSGPLEPLLADPSVTDVLVSGPDQVWVDRGGGLERVPVAFPDASAVRRLAQRLAAVAGRRLDDARPWVDARLPDGTRLHAVLPPVAVGCACLSLRVVRPRAF
;
A
#
# COMPACT_ATOMS: atom_id res chain seq x y z
N ASP A 1 -14.69 6.17 -8.30
CA ASP A 1 -14.04 5.69 -9.52
C ASP A 1 -14.62 4.33 -9.91
N GLY A 2 -15.35 4.23 -11.02
CA GLY A 2 -16.17 3.07 -11.39
C GLY A 2 -15.35 1.80 -11.63
N VAL A 3 -14.13 1.95 -12.14
CA VAL A 3 -13.21 0.84 -12.42
C VAL A 3 -12.82 0.11 -11.13
N ARG A 4 -12.54 0.83 -10.03
CA ARG A 4 -12.25 0.20 -8.72
C ARG A 4 -13.43 -0.60 -8.20
N GLN A 5 -14.64 -0.07 -8.28
CA GLN A 5 -15.84 -0.79 -7.79
C GLN A 5 -16.10 -2.06 -8.60
N TRP A 6 -15.86 -2.01 -9.91
CA TRP A 6 -15.97 -3.18 -10.79
C TRP A 6 -14.96 -4.27 -10.43
N LEU A 7 -13.70 -3.90 -10.23
CA LEU A 7 -12.63 -4.83 -9.83
C LEU A 7 -12.88 -5.41 -8.43
N ALA A 8 -13.33 -4.60 -7.48
CA ALA A 8 -13.64 -5.05 -6.12
C ALA A 8 -14.79 -6.06 -6.09
N ARG A 9 -15.82 -5.89 -6.92
CA ARG A 9 -16.96 -6.83 -7.02
C ARG A 9 -16.59 -8.15 -7.67
N SER A 10 -15.65 -8.15 -8.61
CA SER A 10 -15.19 -9.37 -9.29
C SER A 10 -14.19 -10.19 -8.48
N GLY A 11 -13.62 -9.63 -7.40
CA GLY A 11 -12.61 -10.29 -6.57
C GLY A 11 -11.30 -10.59 -7.31
N ALA A 12 -11.08 -9.91 -8.43
CA ALA A 12 -10.09 -10.30 -9.42
C ALA A 12 -8.91 -9.31 -9.43
N GLU A 13 -7.69 -9.82 -9.62
CA GLU A 13 -6.50 -8.96 -9.71
C GLU A 13 -6.61 -7.92 -10.85
N PRO A 14 -6.16 -6.68 -10.64
CA PRO A 14 -6.26 -5.56 -11.60
C PRO A 14 -5.18 -5.67 -12.68
N THR A 15 -5.30 -6.67 -13.54
CA THR A 15 -4.43 -6.84 -14.71
C THR A 15 -4.76 -5.82 -15.80
N PRO A 16 -3.83 -5.49 -16.71
CA PRO A 16 -4.09 -4.60 -17.85
C PRO A 16 -5.32 -5.00 -18.66
N ALA A 17 -5.50 -6.30 -18.92
CA ALA A 17 -6.65 -6.84 -19.63
C ALA A 17 -7.99 -6.55 -18.91
N ARG A 18 -8.02 -6.71 -17.57
CA ARG A 18 -9.24 -6.44 -16.78
C ARG A 18 -9.53 -4.96 -16.62
N VAL A 19 -8.50 -4.14 -16.51
CA VAL A 19 -8.65 -2.68 -16.49
C VAL A 19 -9.18 -2.19 -17.84
N ALA A 20 -8.65 -2.71 -18.95
CA ALA A 20 -9.19 -2.46 -20.28
C ALA A 20 -10.66 -2.90 -20.42
N GLN A 21 -11.02 -4.04 -19.82
CA GLN A 21 -12.41 -4.51 -19.82
C GLN A 21 -13.32 -3.56 -19.02
N ALA A 22 -12.96 -3.23 -17.78
CA ALA A 22 -13.73 -2.35 -16.92
C ALA A 22 -13.90 -0.94 -17.51
N LEU A 23 -12.89 -0.42 -18.22
CA LEU A 23 -12.95 0.84 -18.94
C LEU A 23 -13.90 0.77 -20.15
N ARG A 24 -13.83 -0.31 -20.93
CA ARG A 24 -14.74 -0.55 -22.06
C ARG A 24 -16.19 -0.65 -21.62
N GLU A 25 -16.47 -1.35 -20.52
CA GLU A 25 -17.82 -1.43 -19.94
C GLU A 25 -18.34 -0.07 -19.45
N GLN A 26 -17.46 0.91 -19.22
CA GLN A 26 -17.81 2.29 -18.88
C GLN A 26 -17.79 3.24 -20.07
N GLY A 27 -17.67 2.72 -21.31
CA GLY A 27 -17.65 3.53 -22.54
C GLY A 27 -16.37 4.36 -22.73
N ARG A 28 -15.29 4.05 -22.01
CA ARG A 28 -14.01 4.76 -22.12
C ARG A 28 -13.06 4.01 -23.06
N VAL A 29 -12.50 4.73 -24.03
CA VAL A 29 -11.44 4.23 -24.91
C VAL A 29 -10.15 4.96 -24.53
N LEU A 30 -9.13 4.21 -24.13
CA LEU A 30 -7.79 4.71 -23.78
C LEU A 30 -6.76 3.96 -24.62
N GLY A 31 -5.61 4.57 -24.87
CA GLY A 31 -4.48 3.91 -25.53
C GLY A 31 -3.82 2.85 -24.64
N ASP A 32 -3.08 1.92 -25.24
CA ASP A 32 -2.44 0.81 -24.53
C ASP A 32 -1.55 1.27 -23.37
N ALA A 33 -0.78 2.35 -23.55
CA ALA A 33 0.07 2.92 -22.50
C ALA A 33 -0.74 3.49 -21.33
N GLU A 34 -1.90 4.09 -21.60
CA GLU A 34 -2.79 4.63 -20.57
C GLU A 34 -3.48 3.52 -19.79
N VAL A 35 -3.88 2.43 -20.47
CA VAL A 35 -4.42 1.22 -19.85
C VAL A 35 -3.38 0.57 -18.96
N LEU A 36 -2.14 0.43 -19.43
CA LEU A 36 -1.05 -0.15 -18.65
C LEU A 36 -0.79 0.66 -17.39
N GLY A 37 -0.66 1.99 -17.52
CA GLY A 37 -0.46 2.89 -16.38
C GLY A 37 -1.65 2.89 -15.42
N ALA A 38 -2.89 2.78 -15.92
CA ALA A 38 -4.07 2.65 -15.05
C ALA A 38 -4.07 1.32 -14.27
N ALA A 39 -3.66 0.22 -14.91
CA ALA A 39 -3.55 -1.07 -14.25
C ALA A 39 -2.47 -1.11 -13.19
N GLU A 40 -1.31 -0.51 -13.45
CA GLU A 40 -0.25 -0.40 -12.45
C GLU A 40 -0.70 0.43 -11.24
N ARG A 41 -1.34 1.58 -11.46
CA ARG A 41 -1.90 2.40 -10.37
C ARG A 41 -2.96 1.64 -9.58
N LEU A 42 -3.90 0.99 -10.25
CA LEU A 42 -4.95 0.23 -9.59
C LEU A 42 -4.41 -0.97 -8.82
N ARG A 43 -3.40 -1.67 -9.35
CA ARG A 43 -2.68 -2.74 -8.64
C ARG A 43 -2.00 -2.20 -7.39
N SER A 44 -1.26 -1.10 -7.53
CA SER A 44 -0.59 -0.42 -6.43
C SER A 44 -1.56 -0.01 -5.32
N GLU A 45 -2.75 0.48 -5.69
CA GLU A 45 -3.76 0.92 -4.74
C GLU A 45 -4.59 -0.22 -4.14
N LEU A 46 -4.89 -1.28 -4.90
CA LEU A 46 -5.80 -2.35 -4.48
C LEU A 46 -5.07 -3.48 -3.75
N ILE A 47 -3.81 -3.76 -4.11
CA ILE A 47 -3.05 -4.92 -3.60
C ILE A 47 -1.64 -4.50 -3.14
N GLY A 48 -1.10 -3.42 -3.69
CA GLY A 48 0.21 -2.89 -3.34
C GLY A 48 0.23 -1.98 -2.12
N SER A 49 1.43 -1.45 -1.86
CA SER A 49 1.72 -0.48 -0.80
C SER A 49 1.45 0.98 -1.23
N GLY A 50 0.88 1.18 -2.42
CA GLY A 50 0.41 2.47 -2.91
C GLY A 50 1.55 3.49 -3.01
N PRO A 51 1.39 4.71 -2.44
CA PRO A 51 2.42 5.76 -2.47
C PRO A 51 3.78 5.35 -1.88
N LEU A 52 3.84 4.26 -1.10
CA LEU A 52 5.09 3.78 -0.50
C LEU A 52 5.89 2.86 -1.42
N GLU A 53 5.34 2.40 -2.55
CA GLU A 53 6.02 1.48 -3.47
C GLU A 53 7.40 1.97 -3.94
N PRO A 54 7.58 3.24 -4.36
CA PRO A 54 8.89 3.73 -4.77
C PRO A 54 9.92 3.69 -3.63
N LEU A 55 9.49 3.95 -2.39
CA LEU A 55 10.37 3.90 -1.21
C LEU A 55 10.78 2.46 -0.87
N LEU A 56 9.84 1.52 -0.98
CA LEU A 56 10.09 0.10 -0.71
C LEU A 56 10.93 -0.56 -1.82
N ALA A 57 10.88 -0.02 -3.04
CA ALA A 57 11.72 -0.44 -4.15
C ALA A 57 13.16 0.11 -4.07
N ASP A 58 13.38 1.23 -3.38
CA ASP A 58 14.70 1.84 -3.22
C ASP A 58 15.63 0.90 -2.41
N PRO A 59 16.73 0.40 -3.01
CA PRO A 59 17.64 -0.53 -2.34
C PRO A 59 18.37 0.08 -1.13
N SER A 60 18.44 1.41 -1.04
CA SER A 60 19.03 2.10 0.11
C SER A 60 18.11 2.14 1.33
N VAL A 61 16.79 2.03 1.14
CA VAL A 61 15.80 2.08 2.21
C VAL A 61 15.70 0.72 2.91
N THR A 62 15.81 0.74 4.25
CA THR A 62 15.65 -0.43 5.13
C THR A 62 14.30 -0.45 5.83
N ASP A 63 13.79 0.73 6.19
CA ASP A 63 12.54 0.88 6.92
C ASP A 63 11.72 2.04 6.33
N VAL A 64 10.40 1.85 6.24
CA VAL A 64 9.42 2.90 5.91
C VAL A 64 8.41 2.98 7.05
N LEU A 65 8.21 4.17 7.61
CA LEU A 65 7.29 4.41 8.72
C LEU A 65 6.24 5.44 8.32
N VAL A 66 5.01 5.25 8.79
CA VAL A 66 3.92 6.21 8.62
C VAL A 66 3.30 6.43 10.00
N SER A 67 3.31 7.67 10.48
CA SER A 67 2.68 8.06 11.77
C SER A 67 1.50 9.02 11.58
N GLY A 68 1.25 9.46 10.35
CA GLY A 68 0.19 10.39 10.00
C GLY A 68 0.10 10.58 8.48
N PRO A 69 -0.93 11.27 7.97
CA PRO A 69 -1.13 11.45 6.54
C PRO A 69 0.03 12.19 5.86
N ASP A 70 0.66 13.13 6.55
CA ASP A 70 1.78 13.97 6.10
C ASP A 70 3.11 13.61 6.78
N GLN A 71 3.15 12.46 7.47
CA GLN A 71 4.27 12.02 8.29
C GLN A 71 4.73 10.64 7.83
N VAL A 72 5.44 10.63 6.70
CA VAL A 72 6.14 9.46 6.16
C VAL A 72 7.63 9.62 6.37
N TRP A 73 8.25 8.57 6.89
CA TRP A 73 9.67 8.53 7.23
C TRP A 73 10.32 7.31 6.60
N VAL A 74 11.62 7.40 6.34
CA VAL A 74 12.43 6.27 5.92
C VAL A 74 13.73 6.21 6.72
N ASP A 75 14.29 5.02 6.86
CA ASP A 75 15.66 4.79 7.32
C ASP A 75 16.49 4.17 6.19
N ARG A 76 17.73 4.64 6.02
CA ARG A 76 18.72 4.12 5.07
C ARG A 76 19.99 3.59 5.75
N GLY A 77 19.92 3.34 7.05
CA GLY A 77 21.05 3.00 7.92
C GLY A 77 21.69 4.19 8.63
N GLY A 78 21.17 5.40 8.41
CA GLY A 78 21.64 6.64 9.06
C GLY A 78 20.67 7.20 10.10
N GLY A 79 19.54 6.53 10.34
CA GLY A 79 18.44 7.02 11.16
C GLY A 79 17.27 7.53 10.31
N LEU A 80 16.20 7.94 11.00
CA LEU A 80 14.94 8.34 10.37
C LEU A 80 15.02 9.72 9.72
N GLU A 81 14.60 9.80 8.47
CA GLU A 81 14.40 11.04 7.73
C GLU A 81 12.97 11.16 7.18
N ARG A 82 12.44 12.38 7.12
CA ARG A 82 11.10 12.64 6.60
C ARG A 82 11.14 12.80 5.09
N VAL A 83 10.22 12.14 4.38
CA VAL A 83 10.11 12.20 2.92
C VAL A 83 8.83 12.91 2.47
N PRO A 84 8.80 13.53 1.28
CA PRO A 84 7.64 14.26 0.78
C PRO A 84 6.58 13.32 0.16
N VAL A 85 6.21 12.27 0.90
CA VAL A 85 5.11 11.37 0.56
C VAL A 85 3.96 11.65 1.52
N ALA A 86 2.76 11.79 0.98
CA ALA A 86 1.57 12.09 1.76
C ALA A 86 0.37 11.23 1.34
N PHE A 87 -0.51 11.00 2.29
CA PHE A 87 -1.82 10.41 2.12
C PHE A 87 -2.89 11.50 2.16
N PRO A 88 -4.03 11.32 1.49
CA PRO A 88 -5.11 12.30 1.50
C PRO A 88 -5.66 12.58 2.91
N ASP A 89 -5.75 11.55 3.75
CA ASP A 89 -6.33 11.61 5.09
C ASP A 89 -5.90 10.40 5.96
N ALA A 90 -6.24 10.44 7.25
CA ALA A 90 -5.95 9.35 8.19
C ALA A 90 -6.69 8.05 7.82
N SER A 91 -7.84 8.16 7.15
CA SER A 91 -8.60 6.98 6.69
C SER A 91 -7.87 6.26 5.56
N ALA A 92 -7.11 6.95 4.72
CA ALA A 92 -6.28 6.36 3.68
C ALA A 92 -5.12 5.56 4.29
N VAL A 93 -4.51 6.07 5.36
CA VAL A 93 -3.48 5.34 6.13
C VAL A 93 -4.08 4.07 6.76
N ARG A 94 -5.26 4.17 7.39
CA ARG A 94 -5.99 2.98 7.90
C ARG A 94 -6.28 1.97 6.80
N ARG A 95 -6.82 2.41 5.65
CA ARG A 95 -7.11 1.53 4.50
C ARG A 95 -5.84 0.84 4.00
N LEU A 96 -4.70 1.52 3.96
CA LEU A 96 -3.42 0.90 3.61
C LEU A 96 -3.03 -0.19 4.60
N ALA A 97 -3.05 0.11 5.90
CA ALA A 97 -2.71 -0.85 6.94
C ALA A 97 -3.58 -2.12 6.86
N GLN A 98 -4.89 -1.95 6.68
CA GLN A 98 -5.83 -3.06 6.58
C GLN A 98 -5.63 -3.91 5.32
N ARG A 99 -5.35 -3.29 4.17
CA ARG A 99 -5.01 -4.03 2.94
C ARG A 99 -3.72 -4.82 3.09
N LEU A 100 -2.66 -4.21 3.63
CA LEU A 100 -1.38 -4.90 3.83
C LEU A 100 -1.52 -6.06 4.82
N ALA A 101 -2.32 -5.88 5.89
CA ALA A 101 -2.66 -6.97 6.80
C ALA A 101 -3.39 -8.11 6.07
N ALA A 102 -4.38 -7.79 5.24
CA ALA A 102 -5.14 -8.77 4.48
C ALA A 102 -4.26 -9.54 3.47
N VAL A 103 -3.36 -8.84 2.76
CA VAL A 103 -2.36 -9.44 1.88
C VAL A 103 -1.43 -10.39 2.66
N ALA A 104 -1.10 -10.07 3.90
CA ALA A 104 -0.33 -10.94 4.78
C ALA A 104 -1.16 -12.08 5.44
N GLY A 105 -2.43 -12.25 5.05
CA GLY A 105 -3.33 -13.26 5.64
C GLY A 105 -3.72 -12.97 7.10
N ARG A 106 -3.69 -11.70 7.51
CA ARG A 106 -3.98 -11.27 8.89
C ARG A 106 -5.15 -10.30 8.93
N ARG A 107 -5.77 -10.24 10.10
CA ARG A 107 -6.91 -9.36 10.38
C ARG A 107 -6.43 -8.12 11.14
N LEU A 108 -6.83 -6.95 10.67
CA LEU A 108 -6.60 -5.65 11.31
C LEU A 108 -7.88 -4.82 11.26
N ASP A 109 -8.51 -4.62 12.41
CA ASP A 109 -9.75 -3.85 12.56
C ASP A 109 -9.93 -3.37 14.01
N ASP A 110 -11.07 -2.78 14.35
CA ASP A 110 -11.26 -2.17 15.67
C ASP A 110 -11.32 -3.22 16.80
N ALA A 111 -11.60 -4.50 16.50
CA ALA A 111 -11.55 -5.59 17.46
C ALA A 111 -10.13 -6.20 17.59
N ARG A 112 -9.30 -6.06 16.56
CA ARG A 112 -7.88 -6.43 16.55
C ARG A 112 -7.05 -5.25 16.03
N PRO A 113 -6.78 -4.23 16.88
CA PRO A 113 -6.28 -2.94 16.44
C PRO A 113 -4.76 -2.93 16.22
N TRP A 114 -4.10 -4.08 16.14
CA TRP A 114 -2.69 -4.18 15.80
C TRP A 114 -2.40 -5.48 15.04
N VAL A 115 -1.31 -5.50 14.28
CA VAL A 115 -0.86 -6.66 13.54
C VAL A 115 0.66 -6.68 13.40
N ASP A 116 1.24 -7.87 13.54
CA ASP A 116 2.60 -8.21 13.13
C ASP A 116 2.56 -9.32 12.08
N ALA A 117 3.12 -9.06 10.90
CA ALA A 117 3.04 -9.97 9.77
C ALA A 117 4.26 -9.89 8.83
N ARG A 118 4.31 -10.81 7.87
CA ARG A 118 5.24 -10.76 6.73
C ARG A 118 4.41 -10.69 5.46
N LEU A 119 4.75 -9.72 4.62
CA LEU A 119 4.21 -9.61 3.26
C LEU A 119 4.83 -10.71 2.37
N PRO A 120 4.22 -11.01 1.20
CA PRO A 120 4.71 -12.05 0.29
C PRO A 120 6.15 -11.87 -0.19
N ASP A 121 6.64 -10.63 -0.25
CA ASP A 121 8.02 -10.28 -0.60
C ASP A 121 9.02 -10.43 0.57
N GLY A 122 8.55 -10.87 1.74
CA GLY A 122 9.33 -11.02 2.96
C GLY A 122 9.40 -9.77 3.83
N THR A 123 8.92 -8.61 3.35
CA THR A 123 8.85 -7.35 4.10
C THR A 123 8.03 -7.56 5.38
N ARG A 124 8.58 -7.14 6.53
CA ARG A 124 7.87 -7.19 7.80
C ARG A 124 6.93 -6.01 7.92
N LEU A 125 5.68 -6.27 8.29
CA LEU A 125 4.67 -5.29 8.60
C LEU A 125 4.39 -5.30 10.11
N HIS A 126 4.46 -4.13 10.72
CA HIS A 126 3.79 -3.83 11.97
C HIS A 126 2.80 -2.69 11.72
N ALA A 127 1.56 -2.81 12.17
CA ALA A 127 0.60 -1.72 12.08
C ALA A 127 -0.32 -1.67 13.30
N VAL A 128 -0.72 -0.46 13.68
CA VAL A 128 -1.57 -0.20 14.85
C VAL A 128 -2.64 0.83 14.46
N LEU A 129 -3.89 0.58 14.84
CA LEU A 129 -5.03 1.45 14.61
C LEU A 129 -5.37 2.27 15.86
N PRO A 130 -6.08 3.40 15.70
CA PRO A 130 -6.75 4.06 16.82
C PRO A 130 -7.72 3.11 17.54
N PRO A 131 -7.91 3.28 18.87
CA PRO A 131 -7.33 4.34 19.71
C PRO A 131 -5.91 4.02 20.24
N VAL A 132 -5.35 2.85 19.94
CA VAL A 132 -4.01 2.46 20.43
C VAL A 132 -2.93 3.38 19.84
N ALA A 133 -3.04 3.68 18.54
CA ALA A 133 -2.31 4.76 17.92
C ALA A 133 -3.14 6.05 17.97
N VAL A 134 -2.61 7.11 18.58
CA VAL A 134 -3.34 8.36 18.77
C VAL A 134 -3.44 9.11 17.44
N GLY A 135 -4.67 9.50 17.07
CA GLY A 135 -4.95 10.38 15.92
C GLY A 135 -4.96 9.70 14.55
N CYS A 136 -4.06 8.75 14.29
CA CYS A 136 -3.96 8.05 13.00
C CYS A 136 -3.46 6.61 13.21
N ALA A 137 -3.68 5.75 12.21
CA ALA A 137 -2.98 4.47 12.17
C ALA A 137 -1.48 4.69 11.99
N CYS A 138 -0.67 3.88 12.70
CA CYS A 138 0.78 3.85 12.56
C CYS A 138 1.19 2.58 11.81
N LEU A 139 2.15 2.70 10.88
CA LEU A 139 2.72 1.59 10.13
C LEU A 139 4.25 1.60 10.22
N SER A 140 4.84 0.42 10.31
CA SER A 140 6.26 0.18 10.10
C SER A 140 6.43 -0.98 9.11
N LEU A 141 7.17 -0.70 8.04
CA LEU A 141 7.54 -1.68 7.02
C LEU A 141 9.06 -1.82 7.05
N ARG A 142 9.56 -3.01 7.36
CA ARG A 142 10.99 -3.31 7.32
C ARG A 142 11.28 -4.28 6.20
N VAL A 143 12.09 -3.83 5.24
CA VAL A 143 12.39 -4.60 4.05
C VAL A 143 13.54 -5.56 4.34
N VAL A 144 13.40 -6.81 3.92
CA VAL A 144 14.50 -7.78 3.99
C VAL A 144 15.37 -7.59 2.76
N ARG A 145 16.59 -7.08 2.96
CA ARG A 145 17.60 -7.00 1.90
C ARG A 145 18.60 -8.13 2.12
N PRO A 146 18.83 -9.02 1.15
CA PRO A 146 19.96 -9.95 1.20
C PRO A 146 21.24 -9.11 1.23
N ARG A 147 21.96 -9.11 2.36
CA ARG A 147 23.34 -8.63 2.42
C ARG A 147 24.23 -9.85 2.28
N ALA A 148 25.11 -9.85 1.28
CA ALA A 148 26.23 -10.78 1.24
C ALA A 148 27.09 -10.52 2.48
N PHE A 149 27.43 -11.59 3.21
CA PHE A 149 28.35 -11.57 4.33
C PHE A 149 29.80 -11.58 3.85
#